data_AF-A0A495Y178-F1
#
_entry.id   AF-A0A495Y178-F1
#
_cell.length_a   1.000
_cell.length_b   1.000
_cell.length_c   1.000
_cell.angle_alpha   90.00
_cell.angle_beta   90.00
_cell.angle_gamma   90.00
#
_symmetry.space_group_name_H-M   'P 1'
#
loop_
_entity.id
_entity.type
_entity.pdbx_description
1 polymer ?
#
loop_
_entity_poly.entity_id
_entity_poly.type
_entity_poly.pdbx_seq_one_letter_code
_entity_poly.pdbx_strand_id
1 'polypeptide(L)'
;MTTQQGGPAAPVTASDAEGFAAVCAFARLNLRDALDLIAVHAEQPVSGLQPRAALNWAIVVAGISSWERFVADLEGLAASGVIQRGEAGVLVDPYKIGTHVGGSSFHPRETGGRLRKLGYLSSADLIDRWVVDVPTGWKGAYPGAWERLASATKVDWGAEDYLESAILVRNAGAHRASHALAELLARRDLPFLDSDAKSTTIQHGYARGVVALVLQVLDSTIVAICSDKGWSTASRMPPEWFAGKPQGRGRHEGVNFWRRQLPRA
;
A
#
# COMPACT_ATOMS: atom_id res chain seq x y z
N MET A 1 -23.90 -28.70 -6.17
CA MET A 1 -22.93 -27.67 -5.74
C MET A 1 -22.90 -27.68 -4.22
N THR A 2 -21.91 -28.33 -3.64
CA THR A 2 -21.75 -28.45 -2.19
C THR A 2 -20.87 -27.30 -1.74
N THR A 3 -21.47 -26.31 -1.09
CA THR A 3 -20.74 -25.24 -0.40
C THR A 3 -20.00 -25.87 0.78
N GLN A 4 -18.66 -25.96 0.68
CA GLN A 4 -17.84 -26.23 1.86
C GLN A 4 -18.00 -25.05 2.82
N GLN A 5 -18.71 -25.29 3.92
CA GLN A 5 -18.66 -24.42 5.09
C GLN A 5 -17.23 -24.50 5.65
N GLY A 6 -16.49 -23.39 5.57
CA GLY A 6 -15.17 -23.29 6.18
C GLY A 6 -15.28 -23.53 7.68
N GLY A 7 -14.65 -24.59 8.16
CA GLY A 7 -14.48 -24.84 9.59
C GLY A 7 -13.71 -23.69 10.26
N PRO A 8 -13.72 -23.61 11.61
CA PRO A 8 -12.95 -22.62 12.33
C PRO A 8 -11.48 -22.69 11.91
N ALA A 9 -10.88 -21.53 11.60
CA ALA A 9 -9.47 -21.43 11.24
C ALA A 9 -8.60 -22.10 12.32
N ALA A 10 -7.66 -22.93 11.89
CA ALA A 10 -6.73 -23.60 12.80
C ALA A 10 -5.95 -22.56 13.63
N PRO A 11 -5.62 -22.85 14.90
CA PRO A 11 -4.87 -21.94 15.75
C PRO A 11 -3.49 -21.64 15.13
N VAL A 12 -3.17 -20.35 15.10
CA VAL A 12 -1.94 -19.81 14.52
C VAL A 12 -0.71 -20.27 15.31
N THR A 13 0.29 -20.82 14.62
CA THR A 13 1.49 -21.46 15.18
C THR A 13 2.74 -20.58 15.06
N ALA A 14 3.86 -21.00 15.67
CA ALA A 14 5.16 -20.33 15.48
C ALA A 14 5.63 -20.34 14.01
N SER A 15 5.22 -21.33 13.21
CA SER A 15 5.46 -21.39 11.76
C SER A 15 4.82 -20.21 11.01
N ASP A 16 3.70 -19.70 11.54
CA ASP A 16 2.98 -18.58 10.91
C ASP A 16 3.67 -17.24 11.20
N ALA A 17 4.42 -17.12 12.30
CA ALA A 17 5.21 -15.92 12.60
C ALA A 17 6.38 -15.75 11.63
N GLU A 18 7.08 -16.84 11.30
CA GLU A 18 8.12 -16.84 10.26
C GLU A 18 7.54 -16.54 8.88
N GLY A 19 6.38 -17.13 8.57
CA GLY A 19 5.61 -16.86 7.35
C GLY A 19 5.25 -15.40 7.22
N PHE A 20 4.70 -14.85 8.28
CA PHE A 20 4.33 -13.45 8.34
C PHE A 20 5.55 -12.53 8.16
N ALA A 21 6.70 -12.85 8.77
CA ALA A 21 7.93 -12.10 8.57
C ALA A 21 8.42 -12.12 7.11
N ALA A 22 8.28 -13.27 6.43
CA ALA A 22 8.59 -13.39 5.01
C ALA A 22 7.64 -12.53 4.16
N VAL A 23 6.33 -12.58 4.41
CA VAL A 23 5.34 -11.72 3.72
C VAL A 23 5.67 -10.23 3.90
N CYS A 24 6.06 -9.82 5.11
CA CYS A 24 6.50 -8.44 5.37
C CYS A 24 7.79 -8.08 4.61
N ALA A 25 8.71 -9.04 4.41
CA ALA A 25 9.89 -8.82 3.57
C ALA A 25 9.53 -8.64 2.09
N PHE A 26 8.58 -9.41 1.55
CA PHE A 26 8.09 -9.22 0.18
C PHE A 26 7.35 -7.90 0.00
N ALA A 27 6.50 -7.51 0.95
CA ALA A 27 5.84 -6.20 0.91
C ALA A 27 6.86 -5.06 0.85
N ARG A 28 7.96 -5.15 1.60
CA ARG A 28 9.08 -4.19 1.52
C ARG A 28 9.72 -4.20 0.13
N LEU A 29 10.01 -5.37 -0.45
CA LEU A 29 10.58 -5.47 -1.79
C LEU A 29 9.67 -4.87 -2.86
N ASN A 30 8.38 -5.19 -2.85
CA ASN A 30 7.41 -4.65 -3.81
C ASN A 30 7.28 -3.13 -3.68
N LEU A 31 7.27 -2.61 -2.44
CA LEU A 31 7.17 -1.17 -2.22
C LEU A 31 8.43 -0.43 -2.68
N ARG A 32 9.62 -1.06 -2.66
CA ARG A 32 10.86 -0.46 -3.18
C ARG A 32 10.74 -0.09 -4.65
N ASP A 33 10.03 -0.86 -5.46
CA ASP A 33 9.84 -0.52 -6.88
C ASP A 33 9.13 0.83 -7.04
N ALA A 34 8.10 1.09 -6.23
CA ALA A 34 7.41 2.39 -6.22
C ALA A 34 8.35 3.52 -5.73
N LEU A 35 9.17 3.25 -4.72
CA LEU A 35 10.15 4.21 -4.20
C LEU A 35 11.26 4.51 -5.24
N ASP A 36 11.72 3.51 -5.98
CA ASP A 36 12.68 3.64 -7.08
C ASP A 36 12.10 4.47 -8.22
N LEU A 37 10.85 4.24 -8.60
CA LEU A 37 10.17 5.06 -9.60
C LEU A 37 10.07 6.54 -9.18
N ILE A 38 9.82 6.81 -7.89
CA ILE A 38 9.84 8.18 -7.36
C ILE A 38 11.26 8.77 -7.42
N ALA A 39 12.29 7.99 -7.06
CA ALA A 39 13.69 8.42 -7.11
C ALA A 39 14.12 8.78 -8.54
N VAL A 40 13.88 7.88 -9.50
CA VAL A 40 14.16 8.09 -10.92
C VAL A 40 13.42 9.33 -11.44
N HIS A 41 12.16 9.52 -11.05
CA HIS A 41 11.39 10.70 -11.42
C HIS A 41 12.00 12.00 -10.83
N ALA A 42 12.67 11.94 -9.68
CA ALA A 42 13.30 13.10 -9.05
C ALA A 42 14.67 13.48 -9.63
N GLU A 43 15.42 12.52 -10.18
CA GLU A 43 16.87 12.67 -10.46
C GLU A 43 17.23 13.22 -11.84
N GLN A 44 16.37 13.18 -12.87
CA GLN A 44 16.81 13.44 -14.26
C GLN A 44 16.08 14.60 -14.96
N PRO A 45 16.75 15.70 -15.36
CA PRO A 45 16.19 16.69 -16.28
C PRO A 45 15.93 16.05 -17.64
N VAL A 46 14.74 16.26 -18.21
CA VAL A 46 14.35 15.72 -19.53
C VAL A 46 13.97 16.86 -20.48
N SER A 47 14.35 16.74 -21.74
CA SER A 47 13.99 17.69 -22.80
C SER A 47 12.53 17.48 -23.25
N GLY A 48 11.66 18.48 -23.05
CA GLY A 48 10.27 18.50 -23.57
C GLY A 48 9.18 18.74 -22.50
N LEU A 49 7.93 18.95 -22.96
CA LEU A 49 6.74 19.27 -22.15
C LEU A 49 6.13 18.06 -21.40
N GLN A 50 6.94 17.27 -20.71
CA GLN A 50 6.57 16.17 -19.78
C GLN A 50 6.54 14.71 -20.30
N PRO A 51 7.70 14.05 -20.35
CA PRO A 51 7.83 12.60 -20.19
C PRO A 51 7.58 12.10 -18.75
N ARG A 52 7.66 13.01 -17.76
CA ARG A 52 7.63 12.68 -16.32
C ARG A 52 6.25 12.24 -15.80
N ALA A 53 5.17 12.87 -16.25
CA ALA A 53 3.87 12.58 -15.69
C ALA A 53 3.27 11.23 -16.13
N ALA A 54 3.80 10.61 -17.20
CA ALA A 54 3.43 9.23 -17.54
C ALA A 54 3.91 8.23 -16.45
N LEU A 55 5.04 8.52 -15.79
CA LEU A 55 5.56 7.69 -14.68
C LEU A 55 4.68 7.80 -13.42
N ASN A 56 3.87 8.85 -13.25
CA ASN A 56 2.99 8.99 -12.09
C ASN A 56 2.01 7.82 -11.98
N TRP A 57 1.50 7.36 -13.13
CA TRP A 57 0.66 6.16 -13.19
C TRP A 57 1.41 4.92 -12.73
N ALA A 58 2.65 4.73 -13.20
CA ALA A 58 3.48 3.59 -12.79
C ALA A 58 3.79 3.61 -11.28
N ILE A 59 4.03 4.80 -10.71
CA ILE A 59 4.24 4.99 -9.26
C ILE A 59 2.99 4.55 -8.49
N VAL A 60 1.79 5.01 -8.89
CA VAL A 60 0.53 4.61 -8.24
C VAL A 60 0.26 3.12 -8.39
N VAL A 61 0.49 2.56 -9.58
CA VAL A 61 0.31 1.12 -9.84
C VAL A 61 1.24 0.31 -8.95
N ALA A 62 2.54 0.59 -8.94
CA ALA A 62 3.50 -0.13 -8.10
C ALA A 62 3.17 -0.02 -6.61
N GLY A 63 2.79 1.18 -6.14
CA GLY A 63 2.39 1.41 -4.76
C GLY A 63 1.17 0.56 -4.38
N ILE A 64 0.04 0.73 -5.05
CA ILE A 64 -1.21 0.02 -4.73
C ILE A 64 -1.06 -1.48 -4.92
N SER A 65 -0.37 -1.95 -5.97
CA SER A 65 -0.13 -3.38 -6.15
C SER A 65 0.71 -3.99 -5.03
N SER A 66 1.57 -3.21 -4.35
CA SER A 66 2.30 -3.69 -3.17
C SER A 66 1.36 -3.99 -1.99
N TRP A 67 0.36 -3.14 -1.76
CA TRP A 67 -0.69 -3.39 -0.75
C TRP A 67 -1.50 -4.64 -1.10
N GLU A 68 -1.99 -4.73 -2.32
CA GLU A 68 -2.82 -5.85 -2.79
C GLU A 68 -2.06 -7.16 -2.71
N ARG A 69 -0.79 -7.15 -3.09
CA ARG A 69 0.07 -8.31 -3.02
C ARG A 69 0.32 -8.75 -1.58
N PHE A 70 0.53 -7.82 -0.65
CA PHE A 70 0.65 -8.14 0.77
C PHE A 70 -0.59 -8.86 1.31
N VAL A 71 -1.79 -8.38 1.00
CA VAL A 71 -3.04 -9.04 1.43
C VAL A 71 -3.18 -10.42 0.80
N ALA A 72 -2.89 -10.55 -0.51
CA ALA A 72 -2.88 -11.84 -1.20
C ALA A 72 -1.86 -12.83 -0.61
N ASP A 73 -0.69 -12.34 -0.20
CA ASP A 73 0.35 -13.18 0.38
C ASP A 73 -0.04 -13.68 1.79
N LEU A 74 -0.74 -12.87 2.57
CA LEU A 74 -1.33 -13.30 3.85
C LEU A 74 -2.42 -14.37 3.66
N GLU A 75 -3.25 -14.22 2.62
CA GLU A 75 -4.23 -15.24 2.23
C GLU A 75 -3.56 -16.55 1.83
N GLY A 76 -2.53 -16.48 0.98
CA GLY A 76 -1.76 -17.64 0.57
C GLY A 76 -1.10 -18.35 1.76
N LEU A 77 -0.51 -17.59 2.69
CA LEU A 77 0.08 -18.13 3.91
C LEU A 77 -0.96 -18.87 4.76
N ALA A 78 -2.13 -18.26 4.99
CA ALA A 78 -3.20 -18.86 5.78
C ALA A 78 -3.82 -20.11 5.12
N ALA A 79 -3.92 -20.14 3.79
CA ALA A 79 -4.49 -21.27 3.06
C ALA A 79 -3.53 -22.47 2.96
N SER A 80 -2.24 -22.22 2.80
CA SER A 80 -1.26 -23.27 2.51
C SER A 80 -0.46 -23.73 3.73
N GLY A 81 -0.38 -22.93 4.81
CA GLY A 81 0.41 -23.23 6.02
C GLY A 81 1.91 -23.46 5.75
N VAL A 82 2.36 -23.31 4.51
CA VAL A 82 3.69 -23.71 4.06
C VAL A 82 4.26 -22.56 3.24
N ILE A 83 5.19 -21.85 3.87
CA ILE A 83 6.29 -21.29 3.11
C ILE A 83 7.09 -22.48 2.59
N GLN A 84 7.23 -22.64 1.27
CA GLN A 84 8.16 -23.65 0.76
C GLN A 84 9.58 -23.27 1.22
N ARG A 85 10.23 -24.11 2.04
CA ARG A 85 11.66 -23.92 2.37
C ARG A 85 12.47 -24.60 1.27
N GLY A 86 13.29 -23.84 0.56
CA GLY A 86 14.25 -24.39 -0.39
C GLY A 86 15.63 -24.52 0.24
N GLU A 87 16.57 -25.15 -0.46
CA GLU A 87 17.90 -25.51 0.07
C GLU A 87 18.77 -24.31 0.49
N ALA A 88 18.39 -23.07 0.13
CA ALA A 88 19.05 -21.83 0.53
C ALA A 88 18.31 -21.04 1.65
N GLY A 89 17.24 -21.60 2.23
CA GLY A 89 16.41 -20.94 3.24
C GLY A 89 14.92 -20.88 2.87
N VAL A 90 14.18 -20.00 3.56
CA VAL A 90 12.75 -19.74 3.31
C VAL A 90 12.57 -19.24 1.86
N LEU A 91 12.07 -20.11 0.98
CA LEU A 91 11.92 -19.86 -0.46
C LEU A 91 10.41 -19.72 -0.73
N VAL A 92 9.87 -18.58 -0.33
CA VAL A 92 8.60 -18.13 -0.89
C VAL A 92 8.81 -18.02 -2.39
N ASP A 93 8.25 -18.96 -3.14
CA ASP A 93 8.16 -18.84 -4.59
C ASP A 93 7.20 -17.67 -4.88
N PRO A 94 7.72 -16.51 -5.36
CA PRO A 94 6.90 -15.34 -5.59
C PRO A 94 5.83 -15.60 -6.67
N TYR A 95 5.96 -16.68 -7.44
CA TYR A 95 5.00 -17.11 -8.46
C TYR A 95 4.01 -18.17 -7.96
N LYS A 96 4.23 -18.81 -6.80
CA LYS A 96 3.28 -19.78 -6.21
C LYS A 96 2.51 -19.29 -4.99
N ILE A 97 2.93 -18.19 -4.34
CA ILE A 97 1.98 -17.48 -3.50
C ILE A 97 0.97 -16.80 -4.43
N GLY A 98 -0.20 -17.44 -4.52
CA GLY A 98 -1.37 -16.96 -5.26
C GLY A 98 -1.09 -16.58 -6.70
N THR A 99 -1.08 -17.56 -7.61
CA THR A 99 -1.60 -17.33 -8.97
C THR A 99 -3.09 -16.99 -8.86
N HIS A 100 -3.42 -15.81 -8.34
CA HIS A 100 -4.79 -15.30 -8.37
C HIS A 100 -5.06 -14.81 -9.78
N VAL A 101 -5.63 -15.71 -10.56
CA VAL A 101 -6.31 -15.42 -11.81
C VAL A 101 -7.52 -14.54 -11.46
N GLY A 102 -7.36 -13.22 -11.59
CA GLY A 102 -8.42 -12.23 -11.79
C GLY A 102 -9.57 -12.16 -10.78
N GLY A 103 -9.77 -10.98 -10.18
CA GLY A 103 -11.14 -10.52 -9.86
C GLY A 103 -11.42 -10.07 -8.43
N SER A 104 -10.51 -10.21 -7.48
CA SER A 104 -10.69 -9.60 -6.15
C SER A 104 -9.91 -8.28 -6.09
N SER A 105 -10.60 -7.16 -6.29
CA SER A 105 -10.09 -5.87 -5.80
C SER A 105 -10.02 -5.98 -4.27
N PHE A 106 -8.84 -5.79 -3.69
CA PHE A 106 -8.66 -5.79 -2.23
C PHE A 106 -9.20 -4.48 -1.67
N HIS A 107 -10.52 -4.39 -1.57
CA HIS A 107 -11.18 -3.23 -1.01
C HIS A 107 -10.78 -3.06 0.47
N PRO A 108 -10.39 -1.85 0.88
CA PRO A 108 -9.97 -1.57 2.26
C PRO A 108 -10.98 -2.04 3.31
N ARG A 109 -12.27 -1.75 3.06
CA ARG A 109 -13.41 -2.13 3.92
C ARG A 109 -13.57 -3.64 4.10
N GLU A 110 -13.24 -4.43 3.08
CA GLU A 110 -13.34 -5.89 3.15
C GLU A 110 -12.11 -6.53 3.80
N THR A 111 -10.98 -5.83 3.81
CA THR A 111 -9.70 -6.38 4.25
C THR A 111 -9.71 -6.77 5.72
N GLY A 112 -10.30 -5.95 6.60
CA GLY A 112 -10.41 -6.27 8.03
C GLY A 112 -11.19 -7.56 8.29
N GLY A 113 -12.37 -7.70 7.68
CA GLY A 113 -13.19 -8.91 7.80
C GLY A 113 -12.51 -10.15 7.22
N ARG A 114 -11.77 -10.00 6.13
CA ARG A 114 -10.96 -11.05 5.50
C ARG A 114 -9.82 -11.50 6.41
N LEU A 115 -9.01 -10.59 6.93
CA LEU A 115 -7.93 -10.92 7.87
C LEU A 115 -8.44 -11.55 9.18
N ARG A 116 -9.64 -11.16 9.66
CA ARG A 116 -10.32 -11.85 10.78
C ARG A 116 -10.68 -13.29 10.44
N LYS A 117 -11.25 -13.54 9.26
CA LYS A 117 -11.60 -14.92 8.81
C LYS A 117 -10.37 -15.82 8.69
N LEU A 118 -9.24 -15.25 8.26
CA LEU A 118 -7.94 -15.94 8.20
C LEU A 118 -7.28 -16.08 9.58
N GLY A 119 -7.90 -15.52 10.62
CA GLY A 119 -7.42 -15.58 11.99
C GLY A 119 -6.35 -14.56 12.32
N TYR A 120 -5.86 -13.70 11.42
CA TYR A 120 -4.81 -12.71 11.73
C TYR A 120 -5.25 -11.62 12.70
N LEU A 121 -6.54 -11.31 12.76
CA LEU A 121 -7.13 -10.29 13.64
C LEU A 121 -8.17 -10.91 14.58
N SER A 122 -8.22 -10.38 15.80
CA SER A 122 -9.00 -10.90 16.93
C SER A 122 -10.47 -10.47 16.92
N SER A 123 -10.76 -9.18 16.73
CA SER A 123 -12.14 -8.67 16.66
C SER A 123 -12.26 -7.23 16.16
N ALA A 124 -11.34 -6.34 16.53
CA ALA A 124 -11.37 -4.94 16.12
C ALA A 124 -11.28 -4.79 14.59
N ASP A 125 -11.96 -3.77 14.05
CA ASP A 125 -11.82 -3.43 12.63
C ASP A 125 -10.42 -2.89 12.34
N LEU A 126 -9.82 -3.40 11.26
CA LEU A 126 -8.46 -3.03 10.85
C LEU A 126 -8.36 -1.52 10.61
N ILE A 127 -9.40 -0.94 10.02
CA ILE A 127 -9.46 0.48 9.67
C ILE A 127 -9.38 1.37 10.91
N ASP A 128 -10.03 0.98 12.02
CA ASP A 128 -9.96 1.73 13.28
C ASP A 128 -8.54 1.77 13.88
N ARG A 129 -7.70 0.82 13.47
CA ARG A 129 -6.32 0.69 13.95
C ARG A 129 -5.31 1.36 13.03
N TRP A 130 -5.75 1.83 11.87
CA TRP A 130 -4.89 2.62 11.01
C TRP A 130 -4.66 3.99 11.63
N VAL A 131 -3.39 4.37 11.68
CA VAL A 131 -2.96 5.69 12.08
C VAL A 131 -2.06 6.20 10.98
N VAL A 132 -2.63 7.00 10.08
CA VAL A 132 -1.96 7.42 8.85
C VAL A 132 -2.04 8.92 8.69
N ASP A 133 -0.99 9.53 8.17
CA ASP A 133 -0.97 10.91 7.73
C ASP A 133 -1.13 10.92 6.20
N VAL A 134 -2.17 11.57 5.69
CA VAL A 134 -2.51 11.63 4.27
C VAL A 134 -2.44 13.07 3.75
N PRO A 135 -1.94 13.30 2.52
CA PRO A 135 -1.88 14.65 1.98
C PRO A 135 -3.20 15.02 1.31
N THR A 136 -3.81 16.13 1.72
CA THR A 136 -5.02 16.69 1.10
C THR A 136 -4.74 17.79 0.09
N GLY A 137 -3.47 18.12 -0.15
CA GLY A 137 -3.07 19.05 -1.19
C GLY A 137 -1.63 18.85 -1.67
N TRP A 138 -1.27 19.43 -2.80
CA TRP A 138 0.08 19.33 -3.34
C TRP A 138 0.46 20.53 -4.20
N LYS A 139 1.77 20.78 -4.29
CA LYS A 139 2.38 21.76 -5.20
C LYS A 139 3.42 21.08 -6.06
N GLY A 140 3.05 20.77 -7.31
CA GLY A 140 3.88 20.03 -8.24
C GLY A 140 4.25 18.65 -7.68
N ALA A 141 5.53 18.46 -7.35
CA ALA A 141 6.06 17.20 -6.85
C ALA A 141 5.86 16.98 -5.34
N TYR A 142 5.34 17.96 -4.62
CA TYR A 142 5.39 17.98 -3.16
C TYR A 142 3.99 17.86 -2.56
N PRO A 143 3.66 16.74 -1.89
CA PRO A 143 2.46 16.66 -1.08
C PRO A 143 2.55 17.61 0.13
N GLY A 144 1.40 18.13 0.53
CA GLY A 144 1.20 19.09 1.62
C GLY A 144 -0.21 18.95 2.20
N ALA A 145 -0.60 19.88 3.06
CA ALA A 145 -1.87 19.82 3.81
C ALA A 145 -2.09 18.42 4.41
N TRP A 146 -1.13 17.97 5.22
CA TRP A 146 -1.17 16.63 5.79
C TRP A 146 -2.21 16.55 6.91
N GLU A 147 -3.13 15.60 6.78
CA GLU A 147 -4.18 15.31 7.76
C GLU A 147 -3.96 13.94 8.37
N ARG A 148 -4.03 13.87 9.70
CA ARG A 148 -3.85 12.62 10.43
C ARG A 148 -5.19 11.92 10.60
N LEU A 149 -5.31 10.73 10.05
CA LEU A 149 -6.48 9.87 10.16
C LEU A 149 -6.20 8.75 11.17
N ALA A 150 -7.05 8.69 12.18
CA ALA A 150 -7.13 7.63 13.19
C ALA A 150 -8.60 7.47 13.59
N SER A 151 -8.96 6.40 14.32
CA SER A 151 -10.35 6.14 14.77
C SER A 151 -11.04 7.34 15.46
N ALA A 152 -10.28 8.23 16.10
CA ALA A 152 -10.82 9.42 16.77
C ALA A 152 -10.81 10.72 15.90
N THR A 153 -10.34 10.67 14.66
CA THR A 153 -10.27 11.86 13.80
C THR A 153 -11.68 12.25 13.34
N LYS A 154 -12.07 13.51 13.63
CA LYS A 154 -13.36 14.07 13.19
C LYS A 154 -13.23 14.68 11.80
N VAL A 155 -13.26 13.83 10.78
CA VAL A 155 -13.37 14.22 9.37
C VAL A 155 -14.47 13.39 8.71
N ASP A 156 -15.10 13.92 7.67
CA ASP A 156 -16.22 13.25 6.97
C ASP A 156 -15.76 12.11 6.04
N TRP A 157 -14.48 11.73 6.10
CA TRP A 157 -13.82 10.75 5.23
C TRP A 157 -12.69 10.03 5.97
N GLY A 158 -12.39 8.79 5.57
CA GLY A 158 -11.39 7.94 6.20
C GLY A 158 -10.20 7.58 5.30
N ALA A 159 -9.21 6.90 5.88
CA ALA A 159 -8.06 6.39 5.13
C ALA A 159 -8.47 5.38 4.05
N GLU A 160 -9.58 4.70 4.28
CA GLU A 160 -10.26 3.84 3.31
C GLU A 160 -10.71 4.58 2.06
N ASP A 161 -11.31 5.77 2.19
CA ASP A 161 -11.84 6.52 1.03
C ASP A 161 -10.68 7.02 0.15
N TYR A 162 -9.57 7.44 0.77
CA TYR A 162 -8.34 7.79 0.04
C TYR A 162 -7.75 6.57 -0.68
N LEU A 163 -7.69 5.42 -0.01
CA LEU A 163 -7.16 4.19 -0.59
C LEU A 163 -8.06 3.67 -1.73
N GLU A 164 -9.38 3.78 -1.60
CA GLU A 164 -10.36 3.49 -2.66
C GLU A 164 -10.18 4.41 -3.86
N SER A 165 -10.01 5.72 -3.64
CA SER A 165 -9.68 6.69 -4.69
C SER A 165 -8.38 6.30 -5.41
N ALA A 166 -7.34 5.90 -4.67
CA ALA A 166 -6.07 5.45 -5.24
C ALA A 166 -6.19 4.13 -6.04
N ILE A 167 -7.06 3.22 -5.63
CA ILE A 167 -7.38 1.99 -6.38
C ILE A 167 -8.05 2.33 -7.74
N LEU A 168 -8.93 3.32 -7.79
CA LEU A 168 -9.52 3.78 -9.06
C LEU A 168 -8.45 4.28 -10.02
N VAL A 169 -7.51 5.10 -9.53
CA VAL A 169 -6.37 5.58 -10.31
C VAL A 169 -5.47 4.43 -10.76
N ARG A 170 -5.17 3.48 -9.87
CA ARG A 170 -4.40 2.28 -10.23
C ARG A 170 -5.06 1.51 -11.37
N ASN A 171 -6.36 1.25 -11.29
CA ASN A 171 -7.12 0.53 -12.31
C ASN A 171 -7.09 1.27 -13.66
N ALA A 172 -7.30 2.59 -13.63
CA ALA A 172 -7.21 3.41 -14.83
C ALA A 172 -5.80 3.37 -15.45
N GLY A 173 -4.75 3.43 -14.64
CA GLY A 173 -3.36 3.31 -15.09
C GLY A 173 -3.04 1.95 -15.71
N ALA A 174 -3.41 0.86 -15.01
CA ALA A 174 -3.16 -0.51 -15.46
C ALA A 174 -3.85 -0.85 -16.79
N HIS A 175 -5.06 -0.33 -17.00
CA HIS A 175 -5.84 -0.56 -18.22
C HIS A 175 -5.70 0.54 -19.28
N ARG A 176 -4.81 1.52 -19.09
CA ARG A 176 -4.67 2.71 -19.95
C ARG A 176 -6.02 3.43 -20.19
N ALA A 177 -6.89 3.45 -19.19
CA ALA A 177 -8.22 4.03 -19.22
C ALA A 177 -8.27 5.45 -18.65
N SER A 178 -7.23 6.26 -18.89
CA SER A 178 -7.09 7.62 -18.32
C SER A 178 -8.20 8.57 -18.76
N HIS A 179 -8.70 8.44 -19.98
CA HIS A 179 -9.87 9.20 -20.46
C HIS A 179 -11.14 8.88 -19.67
N ALA A 180 -11.40 7.59 -19.40
CA ALA A 180 -12.55 7.18 -18.60
C ALA A 180 -12.47 7.71 -17.16
N LEU A 181 -11.25 7.76 -16.58
CA LEU A 181 -11.04 8.38 -15.28
C LEU A 181 -11.29 9.89 -15.32
N ALA A 182 -10.83 10.58 -16.36
CA ALA A 182 -11.07 12.03 -16.52
C ALA A 182 -12.57 12.34 -16.65
N GLU A 183 -13.33 11.53 -17.39
CA GLU A 183 -14.79 11.66 -17.46
C GLU A 183 -15.47 11.38 -16.11
N LEU A 184 -14.98 10.39 -15.36
CA LEU A 184 -15.49 10.08 -14.02
C LEU A 184 -15.27 11.27 -13.07
N LEU A 185 -14.07 11.86 -13.11
CA LEU A 185 -13.69 13.05 -12.33
C LEU A 185 -14.54 14.28 -12.66
N ALA A 186 -14.91 14.46 -13.93
CA ALA A 186 -15.80 15.54 -14.31
C ALA A 186 -17.25 15.35 -13.79
N ARG A 187 -17.63 14.11 -13.46
CA ARG A 187 -19.00 13.74 -13.05
C ARG A 187 -19.14 13.48 -11.55
N ARG A 188 -18.04 13.20 -10.85
CA ARG A 188 -18.01 12.87 -9.43
C ARG A 188 -17.00 13.76 -8.74
N ASP A 189 -17.41 14.30 -7.62
CA ASP A 189 -16.47 14.85 -6.64
C ASP A 189 -15.75 13.67 -5.99
N LEU A 190 -14.58 13.31 -6.52
CA LEU A 190 -13.71 12.30 -5.92
C LEU A 190 -12.71 13.06 -5.05
N PRO A 191 -12.93 13.06 -3.72
CA PRO A 191 -12.01 13.75 -2.84
C PRO A 191 -10.61 13.12 -3.01
N PHE A 192 -9.58 13.95 -2.86
CA PHE A 192 -8.17 13.56 -2.97
C PHE A 192 -7.66 13.25 -4.38
N LEU A 193 -8.45 13.35 -5.44
CA LEU A 193 -7.95 13.17 -6.81
C LEU A 193 -7.94 14.50 -7.56
N ASP A 194 -6.86 15.25 -7.40
CA ASP A 194 -6.54 16.42 -8.23
C ASP A 194 -5.71 15.96 -9.45
N SER A 195 -6.40 15.88 -10.58
CA SER A 195 -5.81 15.71 -11.88
C SER A 195 -5.50 17.09 -12.46
N ASP A 196 -4.39 17.26 -13.20
CA ASP A 196 -4.32 18.39 -14.13
C ASP A 196 -5.33 18.10 -15.23
N ALA A 197 -6.60 18.47 -15.01
CA ALA A 197 -7.75 18.03 -15.79
C ALA A 197 -7.68 18.41 -17.29
N LYS A 198 -6.69 19.22 -17.68
CA LYS A 198 -6.33 19.49 -19.07
C LYS A 198 -5.48 18.37 -19.71
N SER A 199 -5.13 17.35 -18.95
CA SER A 199 -4.25 16.25 -19.32
C SER A 199 -4.81 14.90 -18.89
N THR A 200 -4.34 13.82 -19.52
CA THR A 200 -4.67 12.44 -19.17
C THR A 200 -3.76 11.89 -18.06
N THR A 201 -3.21 12.76 -17.22
CA THR A 201 -2.27 12.39 -16.16
C THR A 201 -2.62 13.00 -14.80
N ILE A 202 -2.18 12.34 -13.74
CA ILE A 202 -2.35 12.73 -12.35
C ILE A 202 -1.15 13.57 -11.88
N GLN A 203 -1.37 14.39 -10.86
CA GLN A 203 -0.31 15.20 -10.26
C GLN A 203 0.77 14.32 -9.59
N HIS A 204 2.03 14.75 -9.68
CA HIS A 204 3.14 13.98 -9.09
C HIS A 204 3.06 13.95 -7.55
N GLY A 205 2.63 15.05 -6.93
CA GLY A 205 2.38 15.10 -5.50
C GLY A 205 1.33 14.09 -5.05
N TYR A 206 0.26 13.90 -5.83
CA TYR A 206 -0.73 12.85 -5.58
C TYR A 206 -0.11 11.44 -5.67
N ALA A 207 0.65 11.14 -6.72
CA ALA A 207 1.29 9.82 -6.87
C ALA A 207 2.22 9.49 -5.69
N ARG A 208 2.98 10.47 -5.19
CA ARG A 208 3.77 10.31 -3.96
C ARG A 208 2.88 10.12 -2.73
N GLY A 209 1.78 10.87 -2.63
CA GLY A 209 0.77 10.76 -1.58
C GLY A 209 0.12 9.37 -1.49
N VAL A 210 -0.06 8.70 -2.63
CA VAL A 210 -0.55 7.31 -2.66
C VAL A 210 0.48 6.33 -2.12
N VAL A 211 1.74 6.40 -2.57
CA VAL A 211 2.82 5.52 -2.05
C VAL A 211 3.01 5.73 -0.55
N ALA A 212 2.91 6.99 -0.14
CA ALA A 212 2.90 7.42 1.23
C ALA A 212 1.81 6.77 2.09
N LEU A 213 0.56 6.80 1.61
CA LEU A 213 -0.55 6.14 2.26
C LEU A 213 -0.30 4.63 2.36
N VAL A 214 0.09 3.99 1.26
CA VAL A 214 0.33 2.54 1.21
C VAL A 214 1.39 2.10 2.22
N LEU A 215 2.50 2.84 2.32
CA LEU A 215 3.55 2.57 3.30
C LEU A 215 2.98 2.52 4.74
N GLN A 216 2.19 3.52 5.09
CA GLN A 216 1.63 3.67 6.45
C GLN A 216 0.52 2.66 6.73
N VAL A 217 -0.31 2.34 5.73
CA VAL A 217 -1.35 1.30 5.82
C VAL A 217 -0.72 -0.08 6.01
N LEU A 218 0.33 -0.40 5.25
CA LEU A 218 1.07 -1.65 5.41
C LEU A 218 1.67 -1.75 6.82
N ASP A 219 2.38 -0.72 7.27
CA ASP A 219 3.00 -0.72 8.60
C ASP A 219 1.97 -0.80 9.73
N SER A 220 0.89 -0.01 9.66
CA SER A 220 -0.22 -0.08 10.63
C SER A 220 -0.87 -1.46 10.67
N THR A 221 -1.03 -2.10 9.50
CA THR A 221 -1.58 -3.45 9.39
C THR A 221 -0.63 -4.48 10.00
N ILE A 222 0.68 -4.35 9.76
CA ILE A 222 1.69 -5.22 10.37
C ILE A 222 1.65 -5.12 11.89
N VAL A 223 1.61 -3.89 12.43
CA VAL A 223 1.50 -3.64 13.87
C VAL A 223 0.22 -4.24 14.44
N ALA A 224 -0.91 -4.07 13.74
CA ALA A 224 -2.19 -4.61 14.17
C ALA A 224 -2.17 -6.15 14.28
N ILE A 225 -1.64 -6.83 13.26
CA ILE A 225 -1.51 -8.29 13.26
C ILE A 225 -0.54 -8.75 14.37
N CYS A 226 0.64 -8.13 14.48
CA CYS A 226 1.61 -8.46 15.52
C CYS A 226 1.02 -8.33 16.92
N SER A 227 0.29 -7.25 17.18
CA SER A 227 -0.38 -7.01 18.46
C SER A 227 -1.41 -8.09 18.78
N ASP A 228 -2.23 -8.51 17.82
CA ASP A 228 -3.27 -9.53 18.05
C ASP A 228 -2.69 -10.93 18.20
N LYS A 229 -1.51 -11.15 17.61
CA LYS A 229 -0.80 -12.44 17.65
C LYS A 229 0.25 -12.55 18.73
N GLY A 230 0.56 -11.46 19.43
CA GLY A 230 1.69 -11.41 20.36
C GLY A 230 3.03 -11.65 19.65
N TRP A 231 3.13 -11.31 18.36
CA TRP A 231 4.35 -11.46 17.58
C TRP A 231 5.25 -10.23 17.66
N SER A 232 6.54 -10.43 17.38
CA SER A 232 7.51 -9.33 17.29
C SER A 232 7.18 -8.38 16.14
N THR A 233 7.40 -7.08 16.36
CA THR A 233 7.27 -6.02 15.34
C THR A 233 8.57 -5.79 14.56
N ALA A 234 9.58 -6.65 14.69
CA ALA A 234 10.85 -6.53 13.97
C ALA A 234 10.69 -6.56 12.42
N SER A 235 9.57 -7.09 11.92
CA SER A 235 9.25 -7.15 10.49
C SER A 235 8.56 -5.89 9.94
N ARG A 236 8.40 -4.83 10.75
CA ARG A 236 7.83 -3.54 10.33
C ARG A 236 8.57 -2.91 9.15
N MET A 237 7.94 -1.89 8.56
CA MET A 237 8.57 -1.09 7.52
C MET A 237 9.79 -0.35 8.08
N PRO A 238 10.87 -0.16 7.30
CA PRO A 238 12.07 0.49 7.79
C PRO A 238 11.79 1.92 8.26
N PRO A 239 12.18 2.32 9.49
CA PRO A 239 11.87 3.64 10.05
C PRO A 239 12.35 4.81 9.17
N GLU A 240 13.43 4.62 8.43
CA GLU A 240 13.98 5.60 7.50
C GLU A 240 13.02 5.94 6.35
N TRP A 241 12.10 5.04 5.98
CA TRP A 241 11.10 5.31 4.94
C TRP A 241 10.03 6.32 5.40
N PHE A 242 9.90 6.54 6.71
CA PHE A 242 9.02 7.54 7.31
C PHE A 242 9.73 8.87 7.63
N ALA A 243 11.06 8.92 7.48
CA ALA A 243 11.86 10.08 7.86
C ALA A 243 11.97 11.11 6.72
N GLY A 244 11.80 12.39 7.06
CA GLY A 244 11.76 13.51 6.12
C GLY A 244 13.08 14.26 5.84
N LYS A 245 14.26 13.68 6.12
CA LYS A 245 15.55 14.26 5.69
C LYS A 245 16.56 13.16 5.33
N PRO A 246 17.38 13.35 4.29
CA PRO A 246 18.41 12.39 3.87
C PRO A 246 19.39 12.09 5.00
N GLN A 247 19.71 10.81 5.21
CA GLN A 247 20.74 10.37 6.16
C GLN A 247 21.77 9.41 5.54
N GLY A 248 22.24 9.60 4.29
CA GLY A 248 23.39 8.82 3.81
C GLY A 248 23.52 8.60 2.29
N ARG A 249 24.39 7.63 1.93
CA ARG A 249 24.96 7.27 0.60
C ARG A 249 24.17 6.24 -0.25
N GLY A 250 23.01 5.76 0.18
CA GLY A 250 22.19 4.74 -0.48
C GLY A 250 21.22 5.33 -1.50
N ARG A 251 20.82 4.53 -2.50
CA ARG A 251 20.01 4.97 -3.66
C ARG A 251 18.66 5.62 -3.30
N HIS A 252 18.08 5.25 -2.16
CA HIS A 252 16.81 5.81 -1.68
C HIS A 252 17.01 6.92 -0.63
N GLU A 253 18.27 7.21 -0.25
CA GLU A 253 18.61 8.29 0.67
C GLU A 253 18.60 9.61 -0.08
N GLY A 254 17.55 10.42 0.12
CA GLY A 254 17.38 11.68 -0.60
C GLY A 254 16.06 11.82 -1.35
N VAL A 255 15.26 10.75 -1.44
CA VAL A 255 13.88 10.88 -1.92
C VAL A 255 13.07 11.58 -0.84
N ASN A 256 12.83 12.88 -1.05
CA ASN A 256 12.06 13.72 -0.14
C ASN A 256 10.57 13.35 -0.27
N PHE A 257 10.15 12.30 0.44
CA PHE A 257 8.78 11.79 0.40
C PHE A 257 7.79 12.72 1.13
N TRP A 258 8.24 13.37 2.21
CA TRP A 258 7.34 13.88 3.24
C TRP A 258 7.43 15.38 3.54
N ARG A 259 8.54 16.07 3.20
CA ARG A 259 8.84 17.46 3.66
C ARG A 259 8.59 17.73 5.17
N ARG A 260 8.38 16.71 5.99
CA ARG A 260 8.12 16.73 7.44
C ARG A 260 8.59 15.41 8.05
N GLN A 261 9.01 15.41 9.30
CA GLN A 261 9.13 14.18 10.09
C GLN A 261 7.73 13.72 10.52
N LEU A 262 7.32 12.52 10.12
CA LEU A 262 6.10 11.90 10.64
C LEU A 262 6.29 11.59 12.14
N PRO A 263 5.29 11.83 13.01
CA PRO A 263 5.36 11.42 14.40
C PRO A 263 5.57 9.91 14.48
N ARG A 264 6.58 9.45 15.24
CA ARG A 264 6.76 8.02 15.49
C ARG A 264 5.54 7.49 16.25
N ALA A 265 4.87 6.50 15.67
CA ALA A 265 3.84 5.70 16.35
C ALA A 265 4.49 4.67 17.26
#